data_AF-A0A0A8WUF8-F1
#
_entry.id   AF-A0A0A8WUF8-F1
#
_cell.length_a   1.000
_cell.length_b   1.000
_cell.length_c   1.000
_cell.angle_alpha   90.00
_cell.angle_beta   90.00
_cell.angle_gamma   90.00
#
_symmetry.space_group_name_H-M   'P 1'
#
loop_
_entity.id
_entity.type
_entity.pdbx_description
1 polymer ?
#
loop_
_entity_poly.entity_id
_entity_poly.type
_entity_poly.pdbx_seq_one_letter_code
_entity_poly.pdbx_strand_id
1 'polypeptide(L)' 'MRTAEVSSLDRALARVCEFCPVCLHARHYQEGIVFNFVKTVEQGICPFCQAYERVHGRKAHERRM' A
#
# COMPACT_ATOMS: atom_id res chain seq x y z
N MET A 1 20.71 13.25 8.46
CA MET A 1 19.33 13.05 8.00
C MET A 1 19.03 11.56 8.05
N ARG A 2 18.12 11.11 8.92
CA ARG A 2 17.67 9.71 8.95
C ARG A 2 16.72 9.50 7.79
N THR A 3 17.25 9.14 6.62
CA THR A 3 16.50 8.30 5.69
C THR A 3 16.08 7.08 6.51
N ALA A 4 14.79 6.93 6.82
CA ALA A 4 14.32 5.69 7.42
C ALA A 4 14.81 4.56 6.49
N GLU A 5 15.77 3.78 6.96
CA GLU A 5 16.46 2.79 6.14
C GLU A 5 15.39 1.76 5.77
N VAL A 6 14.87 1.86 4.54
CA VAL A 6 13.89 0.94 4.01
C VAL A 6 14.47 -0.45 4.16
N SER A 7 13.97 -1.20 5.14
CA SER A 7 14.53 -2.49 5.50
C SER A 7 14.24 -3.49 4.39
N SER A 8 15.04 -4.55 4.31
CA SER A 8 14.74 -5.71 3.46
C SER A 8 13.35 -6.27 3.76
N LEU A 9 12.88 -6.16 5.01
CA LEU A 9 11.52 -6.49 5.41
C LEU A 9 10.48 -5.57 4.77
N ASP A 10 10.67 -4.24 4.80
CA ASP A 10 9.76 -3.28 4.16
C ASP A 10 9.62 -3.55 2.66
N ARG A 11 10.73 -3.89 1.97
CA ARG A 11 10.70 -4.25 0.54
C ARG A 11 9.91 -5.53 0.28
N ALA A 12 10.07 -6.54 1.13
CA ALA A 12 9.31 -7.78 1.02
C ALA A 12 7.81 -7.55 1.26
N LEU A 13 7.46 -6.79 2.30
CA LEU A 13 6.09 -6.40 2.63
C LEU A 13 5.45 -5.57 1.51
N ALA A 14 6.17 -4.61 0.95
CA ALA A 14 5.71 -3.82 -0.19
C ALA A 14 5.43 -4.70 -1.41
N ARG A 15 6.30 -5.67 -1.71
CA ARG A 15 6.06 -6.64 -2.79
C ARG A 15 4.81 -7.49 -2.53
N VAL A 16 4.56 -7.91 -1.30
CA VAL A 16 3.31 -8.60 -0.92
C VAL A 16 2.10 -7.70 -1.13
N CYS A 17 2.20 -6.40 -0.81
CA CYS A 17 1.14 -5.42 -1.06
C CYS A 17 0.79 -5.33 -2.55
N GLU A 18 1.78 -5.44 -3.46
CA GLU A 18 1.55 -5.48 -4.92
C GLU A 18 0.75 -6.71 -5.37
N PHE A 19 0.80 -7.81 -4.62
CA PHE A 19 0.02 -9.03 -4.89
C PHE A 19 -1.26 -9.14 -4.05
N CYS A 20 -1.56 -8.15 -3.20
CA CYS A 20 -2.76 -8.18 -2.37
C CYS A 20 -4.01 -7.98 -3.25
N PRO A 21 -4.93 -8.95 -3.34
CA PRO A 21 -6.09 -8.85 -4.21
C PRO A 21 -7.00 -7.67 -3.85
N VAL A 22 -7.06 -7.32 -2.56
CA VAL A 22 -7.83 -6.17 -2.07
C VAL A 22 -7.21 -4.86 -2.55
N CYS A 23 -5.90 -4.69 -2.40
CA CYS A 23 -5.20 -3.48 -2.83
C CYS A 23 -5.20 -3.36 -4.36
N LEU A 24 -5.00 -4.47 -5.08
CA LEU A 24 -5.10 -4.54 -6.54
C LEU A 24 -6.50 -4.15 -7.04
N HIS A 25 -7.55 -4.66 -6.40
CA HIS A 25 -8.93 -4.32 -6.74
C HIS A 25 -9.21 -2.84 -6.45
N ALA A 26 -8.85 -2.35 -5.26
CA ALA A 26 -9.00 -0.94 -4.91
C ALA A 26 -8.23 -0.02 -5.87
N ARG A 27 -7.05 -0.44 -6.33
CA ARG A 27 -6.24 0.28 -7.30
C ARG A 27 -6.81 0.27 -8.73
N HIS A 28 -7.41 -0.84 -9.13
CA HIS A 28 -7.97 -0.99 -10.47
C HIS A 28 -9.28 -0.20 -10.62
N TYR A 29 -10.17 -0.32 -9.65
CA TYR A 29 -11.48 0.33 -9.69
C TYR A 29 -11.42 1.76 -9.16
N GLN A 30 -10.61 2.05 -8.14
CA GLN A 30 -10.52 3.38 -7.48
C GLN A 30 -11.84 3.98 -7.01
N GLU A 31 -12.91 3.19 -7.00
CA GLU A 31 -14.26 3.59 -6.64
C GLU A 31 -14.97 2.45 -5.91
N GLY A 32 -15.98 2.80 -5.11
CA GLY A 32 -16.82 1.84 -4.40
C GLY A 32 -16.35 1.47 -2.98
N ILE A 33 -17.06 0.52 -2.39
CA ILE A 33 -16.97 0.15 -0.97
C ILE A 33 -15.58 -0.42 -0.63
N VAL A 34 -14.99 -1.20 -1.53
CA VAL A 34 -13.65 -1.80 -1.35
C VAL A 34 -12.57 -0.72 -1.32
N PHE A 35 -12.68 0.30 -2.18
CA PHE A 35 -11.75 1.43 -2.17
C PHE A 35 -11.80 2.19 -0.84
N ASN A 36 -13.01 2.48 -0.35
CA ASN A 36 -13.18 3.19 0.92
C ASN A 36 -12.70 2.35 2.13
N PHE A 37 -12.86 1.03 2.06
CA PHE A 37 -12.32 0.11 3.06
C PHE A 37 -10.79 0.13 3.08
N VAL A 38 -10.14 0.01 1.91
CA VAL A 38 -8.67 0.07 1.80
C VAL A 38 -8.15 1.42 2.28
N LYS A 39 -8.80 2.53 1.91
CA LYS A 39 -8.48 3.88 2.35
C LYS A 39 -8.49 4.04 3.87
N THR A 40 -9.40 3.35 4.55
CA THR A 40 -9.50 3.35 6.01
C THR A 40 -8.43 2.44 6.65
N VAL A 41 -8.21 1.26 6.05
CA VAL A 41 -7.31 0.22 6.57
C VAL A 41 -5.83 0.57 6.38
N GLU A 42 -5.46 1.24 5.30
CA GLU A 42 -4.07 1.59 5.01
C GLU A 42 -3.50 2.68 5.93
N GLN A 43 -4.35 3.49 6.57
CA GLN A 43 -3.90 4.59 7.44
C GLN A 43 -3.32 4.11 8.77
N GLY A 44 -3.55 2.86 9.18
CA GLY A 44 -2.99 2.35 10.43
C GLY A 44 -3.20 0.88 10.76
N ILE A 45 -3.92 0.12 9.93
CA ILE A 45 -4.25 -1.29 10.22
C ILE A 45 -3.36 -2.24 9.40
N CYS A 46 -3.09 -1.90 8.14
CA CYS A 46 -2.34 -2.78 7.25
C CYS A 46 -0.84 -2.45 7.23
N PRO A 47 0.04 -3.29 7.81
CA PRO A 47 1.48 -3.06 7.79
C PRO A 47 2.06 -3.13 6.37
N PHE A 48 1.42 -3.88 5.45
CA PHE A 48 1.84 -3.97 4.05
C PHE A 48 1.63 -2.64 3.30
N CYS A 49 0.50 -1.97 3.50
CA CYS A 49 0.23 -0.67 2.87
C CYS A 49 1.22 0.40 3.39
N GLN A 50 1.53 0.38 4.69
CA GLN A 50 2.51 1.29 5.27
C GLN A 50 3.92 1.03 4.73
N ALA A 51 4.31 -0.24 4.58
CA ALA A 51 5.59 -0.60 3.96
C ALA A 51 5.63 -0.17 2.48
N TYR A 52 4.54 -0.37 1.73
CA TYR A 52 4.43 0.07 0.34
C TYR A 52 4.61 1.59 0.22
N GLU A 53 3.98 2.36 1.10
CA GLU A 53 4.13 3.81 1.15
C GLU A 53 5.56 4.24 1.49
N ARG A 54 6.22 3.58 2.43
CA ARG A 54 7.62 3.87 2.78
C ARG A 54 8.59 3.55 1.64
N VAL A 55 8.35 2.45 0.91
CA VAL A 55 9.20 1.99 -0.19
C VAL A 55 8.98 2.80 -1.47
N HIS A 56 7.72 3.02 -1.85
CA HIS A 56 7.36 3.64 -3.13
C HIS A 56 7.05 5.13 -3.03
N GLY A 57 6.82 5.65 -1.82
CA GLY A 57 6.42 7.03 -1.58
C GLY A 57 4.99 7.35 -2.04
N ARG A 58 4.13 6.33 -2.22
CA ARG A 58 2.76 6.46 -2.75
C ARG A 58 1.82 5.50 -2.02
N LYS A 59 0.53 5.82 -1.99
CA LYS A 59 -0.49 4.98 -1.37
C LYS A 59 -0.75 3.72 -2.21
N ALA A 60 -1.08 2.61 -1.57
CA ALA A 60 -1.30 1.33 -2.25
C ALA A 60 -2.49 1.34 -3.22
N HIS A 61 -3.50 2.19 -2.96
CA HIS A 61 -4.69 2.36 -3.80
C HIS A 61 -4.51 3.38 -4.94
N GLU A 62 -3.38 4.08 -5.01
CA GLU A 62 -3.16 5.06 -6.09
C GLU A 62 -2.94 4.34 -7.42
N ARG A 63 -3.71 4.75 -8.45
CA ARG A 63 -3.51 4.31 -9.83
C ARG A 63 -2.08 4.62 -10.24
N ARG A 64 -1.37 3.61 -10.76
CA ARG A 64 -0.26 3.89 -11.69
C ARG A 64 -0.94 4.31 -12.99
N MET A 65 -0.95 5.61 -13.27
CA MET A 65 -1.20 6.15 -14.60
C MET A 65 -0.05 5.79 -15.53
#